data_AF-A0A8D7AVQ7-F1
#
_entry.id   AF-A0A8D7AVQ7-F1
#
_cell.length_a   1.000
_cell.length_b   1.000
_cell.length_c   1.000
_cell.angle_alpha   90.00
_cell.angle_beta   90.00
_cell.angle_gamma   90.00
#
_symmetry.space_group_name_H-M   'P 1'
#
loop_
_entity.id
_entity.type
_entity.pdbx_description
1 polymer ?
#
loop_
_entity_poly.entity_id
_entity_poly.type
_entity_poly.pdbx_seq_one_letter_code
_entity_poly.pdbx_strand_id
1 'polypeptide(L)'
;MWNGGAPSSSAPMAPPGMMPGPRMAPPPPAVQPPYSIPPSPGELEAQLVEKARKWHQFNAKRYGEKRKFGFVETQKEDMPPEHVRKIIRDHGDMSSKKHRYDKRVYLGALKFVPHAVYKLLENMPMPWEQVRNVKVLYHTTGAITFVNEIPWVAEPIYLAQWGTMWIMMRREKRDRRHFKRMRFPPFDDEEPPLDYADNLLDVEPLEAIQIELDDEEDAAVYSWFYDHKPLVKTKLINGPSYRRWYLSLPIMANLHRLAGQLLSDLIDRNYFYLFDMESFFTAKALNMCIPGGPKFEPLYRDTEKGDEDWNEFNDINKLIIRQPLRTEYRIAFPHLYNNRPRKVKLSPYHGPMIMYIKAEDPDLPVFYFDPLINPISWKKVQHENDEEDFFLPQGVEPLLHETPIYTDTTAAGISLLFAPHPFNMRSGRTRRAEDIALVSEWYKEHCPPSYPVKVRVSYQKLLKCFVLNELHHRPPKAHKKKHLFRSLQATKFFQTTQLDWVEAGLQVCQQGYNMLNLLIHRKSLNYLHLDYNFNLKPVKTLTTKERKKSRFGNAFHLCREILRLTKLVVDANVQFRLGNVDAFQLADGLHYIFSHVGQLTGMYRYKYRLMRQIRMCKD
;
A
#
# COMPACT_ATOMS: atom_id res chain seq x y z
N MET A 1 -35.75 -51.57 10.73
CA MET A 1 -35.87 -52.96 10.25
C MET A 1 -34.75 -53.24 9.28
N TRP A 2 -34.06 -54.37 9.50
CA TRP A 2 -33.16 -55.15 8.63
C TRP A 2 -33.16 -54.84 7.12
N ASN A 3 -32.13 -55.12 6.31
CA ASN A 3 -30.84 -55.85 6.38
C ASN A 3 -30.05 -55.36 5.14
N GLY A 4 -28.71 -55.26 5.13
CA GLY A 4 -27.82 -56.37 4.80
C GLY A 4 -27.47 -56.40 3.29
N GLY A 5 -26.24 -56.01 2.93
CA GLY A 5 -25.69 -56.17 1.57
C GLY A 5 -24.36 -55.43 1.37
N ALA A 6 -23.26 -56.18 1.26
CA ALA A 6 -21.91 -55.66 1.03
C ALA A 6 -21.76 -55.02 -0.37
N PRO A 7 -20.90 -53.99 -0.56
CA PRO A 7 -20.64 -53.45 -1.88
C PRO A 7 -19.51 -54.21 -2.58
N SER A 8 -19.81 -54.73 -3.76
CA SER A 8 -18.86 -55.26 -4.71
C SER A 8 -17.98 -54.15 -5.30
N SER A 9 -16.70 -54.47 -5.48
CA SER A 9 -15.71 -53.62 -6.13
C SER A 9 -16.05 -53.43 -7.61
N SER A 10 -16.57 -52.26 -7.98
CA SER A 10 -16.69 -51.81 -9.37
C SER A 10 -15.54 -50.88 -9.73
N ALA A 11 -14.89 -51.18 -10.85
CA ALA A 11 -13.77 -50.43 -11.42
C ALA A 11 -14.17 -48.99 -11.80
N PRO A 12 -13.25 -48.01 -11.70
CA PRO A 12 -13.56 -46.63 -12.07
C PRO A 12 -13.74 -46.47 -13.59
N MET A 13 -14.88 -45.88 -13.97
CA MET A 13 -15.21 -45.41 -15.32
C MET A 13 -14.17 -44.40 -15.84
N ALA A 14 -13.77 -44.57 -17.10
CA ALA A 14 -12.96 -43.58 -17.84
C ALA A 14 -13.82 -42.38 -18.29
N PRO A 15 -13.26 -41.15 -18.39
CA PRO A 15 -13.98 -39.97 -18.88
C PRO A 15 -14.18 -40.00 -20.41
N PRO A 16 -15.25 -39.38 -20.94
CA PRO A 16 -15.62 -39.44 -22.35
C PRO A 16 -14.95 -38.33 -23.18
N GLY A 17 -14.39 -38.68 -24.34
CA GLY A 17 -13.99 -37.68 -25.34
C GLY A 17 -12.76 -38.00 -26.20
N MET A 18 -12.72 -39.15 -26.86
CA MET A 18 -11.91 -39.32 -28.07
C MET A 18 -12.75 -40.00 -29.14
N MET A 19 -13.09 -39.25 -30.19
CA MET A 19 -13.64 -39.79 -31.43
C MET A 19 -12.62 -40.76 -32.04
N PRO A 20 -13.02 -41.96 -32.51
CA PRO A 20 -12.13 -42.80 -33.30
C PRO A 20 -12.00 -42.19 -34.70
N GLY A 21 -10.77 -41.85 -35.08
CA GLY A 21 -10.40 -41.55 -36.47
C GLY A 21 -10.62 -42.75 -37.40
N PRO A 22 -10.60 -42.54 -38.73
CA PRO A 22 -11.01 -43.53 -39.71
C PRO A 22 -10.19 -44.80 -39.62
N ARG A 23 -10.88 -45.95 -39.67
CA ARG A 23 -10.32 -47.31 -39.69
C ARG A 23 -9.27 -47.42 -40.79
N MET A 24 -8.01 -47.58 -40.43
CA MET A 24 -6.97 -48.06 -41.36
C MET A 24 -7.23 -49.54 -41.64
N ALA A 25 -7.10 -49.91 -42.92
CA ALA A 25 -7.20 -51.28 -43.42
C ALA A 25 -6.22 -52.24 -42.69
N PRO A 26 -6.54 -53.54 -42.59
CA PRO A 26 -5.64 -54.52 -41.98
C PRO A 26 -4.32 -54.58 -42.77
N PRO A 27 -3.16 -54.77 -42.10
CA PRO A 27 -1.89 -54.93 -42.79
C PRO A 27 -1.91 -56.24 -43.61
N PRO A 28 -1.17 -56.29 -44.73
CA PRO A 28 -1.08 -57.50 -45.54
C PRO A 28 -0.41 -58.65 -44.75
N PRO A 29 -0.70 -59.92 -45.09
CA PRO A 29 -0.10 -61.07 -44.44
C PRO A 29 1.43 -61.01 -44.55
N ALA A 30 2.09 -61.27 -43.42
CA ALA A 30 3.53 -61.25 -43.31
C ALA A 30 4.16 -62.25 -44.30
N VAL A 31 4.99 -61.73 -45.20
CA VAL A 31 5.93 -62.51 -46.00
C VAL A 31 6.90 -63.15 -45.00
N GLN A 32 6.97 -64.49 -45.01
CA GLN A 32 7.94 -65.24 -44.21
C GLN A 32 9.36 -64.82 -44.63
N PRO A 33 10.25 -64.48 -43.69
CA PRO A 33 11.64 -64.22 -44.03
C PRO A 33 12.29 -65.53 -44.52
N PRO A 34 13.18 -65.46 -45.53
CA PRO A 34 13.99 -66.61 -45.89
C PRO A 34 14.87 -66.99 -44.69
N TYR A 35 15.08 -68.30 -44.53
CA TYR A 35 15.96 -68.93 -43.55
C TYR A 35 17.13 -68.02 -43.14
N SER A 36 16.97 -67.35 -41.99
CA SER A 36 18.03 -66.62 -41.33
C SER A 36 19.02 -67.63 -40.79
N ILE A 37 20.24 -67.61 -41.32
CA ILE A 37 21.42 -68.17 -40.67
C ILE A 37 21.37 -67.71 -39.20
N PRO A 38 21.44 -68.60 -38.19
CA PRO A 38 21.50 -68.16 -36.81
C PRO A 38 22.71 -67.24 -36.67
N PRO A 39 22.54 -66.00 -36.19
CA PRO A 39 23.65 -65.07 -36.06
C PRO A 39 24.77 -65.74 -35.28
N SER A 40 26.01 -65.52 -35.70
CA SER A 40 27.16 -65.97 -34.91
C SER A 40 27.04 -65.41 -33.49
N PRO A 41 27.53 -66.10 -32.45
CA PRO A 41 27.39 -65.64 -31.06
C PRO A 41 27.80 -64.17 -30.84
N GLY A 42 28.81 -63.70 -31.58
CA GLY A 42 29.27 -62.31 -31.53
C GLY A 42 28.33 -61.29 -32.21
N GLU A 43 27.62 -61.65 -33.28
CA GLU A 43 26.63 -60.75 -33.93
C GLU A 43 25.36 -60.62 -33.10
N LEU A 44 24.94 -61.71 -32.45
CA LEU A 44 23.82 -61.70 -31.50
C LEU A 44 24.15 -60.81 -30.29
N GLU A 45 25.38 -60.90 -29.78
CA GLU A 45 25.88 -60.07 -28.70
C GLU A 45 25.92 -58.58 -29.09
N ALA A 46 26.40 -58.25 -30.29
CA ALA A 46 26.39 -56.87 -30.80
C ALA A 46 24.96 -56.30 -30.93
N GLN A 47 24.00 -57.10 -31.42
CA GLN A 47 22.59 -56.69 -31.51
C GLN A 47 21.96 -56.50 -30.12
N LEU A 48 22.29 -57.35 -29.15
CA LEU A 48 21.82 -57.22 -27.77
C LEU A 48 22.41 -55.98 -27.08
N VAL A 49 23.70 -55.68 -27.28
CA VAL A 49 24.35 -54.46 -26.78
C VAL A 49 23.71 -53.21 -27.41
N GLU A 50 23.42 -53.23 -28.71
CA GLU A 50 22.72 -52.12 -29.36
C GLU A 50 21.28 -51.95 -28.86
N LYS A 51 20.56 -53.05 -28.65
CA LYS A 51 19.21 -53.05 -28.08
C LYS A 51 19.22 -52.54 -26.64
N ALA A 52 20.19 -52.96 -25.81
CA ALA A 52 20.38 -52.49 -24.45
C ALA A 52 20.71 -50.99 -24.41
N ARG A 53 21.59 -50.50 -25.30
CA ARG A 53 21.90 -49.09 -25.45
C ARG A 53 20.68 -48.25 -25.86
N LYS A 54 19.90 -48.71 -26.84
CA LYS A 54 18.63 -48.07 -27.24
C LYS A 54 17.63 -48.06 -26.09
N TRP A 55 17.53 -49.16 -25.34
CA TRP A 55 16.68 -49.27 -24.14
C TRP A 55 17.11 -48.31 -23.03
N HIS A 56 18.41 -48.21 -22.74
CA HIS A 56 18.96 -47.26 -21.78
C HIS A 56 18.70 -45.81 -22.19
N GLN A 57 18.96 -45.44 -23.45
CA GLN A 57 18.67 -44.10 -23.96
C GLN A 57 17.16 -43.78 -23.89
N PHE A 58 16.31 -44.77 -24.19
CA PHE A 58 14.87 -44.62 -24.14
C PHE A 58 14.36 -44.44 -22.70
N ASN A 59 14.84 -45.25 -21.75
CA ASN A 59 14.46 -45.14 -20.35
C ASN A 59 15.02 -43.88 -19.69
N ALA A 60 16.26 -43.49 -20.00
CA ALA A 60 16.83 -42.22 -19.53
C ALA A 60 16.03 -41.01 -20.03
N LYS A 61 15.55 -41.04 -21.28
CA LYS A 61 14.68 -39.98 -21.82
C LYS A 61 13.25 -40.05 -21.26
N ARG A 62 12.69 -41.25 -21.09
CA ARG A 62 11.30 -41.47 -20.65
C ARG A 62 11.11 -41.14 -19.17
N TYR A 63 12.05 -41.54 -18.32
CA TYR A 63 12.01 -41.36 -16.87
C TYR A 63 12.93 -40.23 -16.37
N GLY A 64 13.36 -39.35 -17.28
CA GLY A 64 14.12 -38.15 -16.92
C GLY A 64 13.30 -37.22 -16.03
N GLU A 65 13.98 -36.44 -15.18
CA GLU A 65 13.32 -35.65 -14.13
C GLU A 65 12.25 -34.67 -14.64
N LYS A 66 12.46 -34.12 -15.83
CA LYS A 66 11.52 -33.20 -16.51
C LYS A 66 10.18 -33.86 -16.90
N ARG A 67 10.11 -35.19 -16.90
CA ARG A 67 8.90 -35.97 -17.25
C ARG A 67 8.19 -36.55 -16.04
N LYS A 68 8.68 -36.29 -14.82
CA LYS A 68 8.00 -36.69 -13.58
C LYS A 68 6.62 -36.01 -13.51
N PHE A 69 5.59 -36.74 -13.08
CA PHE A 69 4.28 -36.16 -12.83
C PHE A 69 4.38 -35.09 -11.73
N GLY A 70 3.86 -33.89 -11.98
CA GLY A 70 4.04 -32.75 -11.09
C GLY A 70 5.34 -31.97 -11.30
N PHE A 71 6.14 -32.29 -12.33
CA PHE A 71 7.26 -31.44 -12.72
C PHE A 71 6.76 -30.05 -13.13
N VAL A 72 7.25 -29.03 -12.44
CA VAL A 72 6.98 -27.64 -12.77
C VAL A 72 8.11 -27.15 -13.66
N GLU A 73 7.75 -26.72 -14.87
CA GLU A 73 8.70 -26.16 -15.81
C GLU A 73 9.39 -24.92 -15.22
N THR A 74 10.61 -24.65 -15.67
CA THR A 74 11.43 -23.52 -15.21
C THR A 74 10.65 -22.21 -15.29
N GLN A 75 10.77 -21.40 -14.23
CA GLN A 75 10.13 -20.10 -14.14
C GLN A 75 10.60 -19.22 -15.32
N LYS A 76 9.68 -18.44 -15.89
CA LYS A 76 10.02 -17.44 -16.91
C LYS A 76 11.04 -16.46 -16.32
N GLU A 77 12.14 -16.32 -17.03
CA GLU A 77 13.17 -15.32 -16.73
C GLU A 77 12.76 -13.95 -17.27
N ASP A 78 13.41 -12.91 -16.74
CA ASP A 78 13.19 -11.55 -17.18
C ASP A 78 13.82 -11.34 -18.57
N MET A 79 13.04 -10.80 -19.49
CA MET A 79 13.50 -10.40 -20.82
C MET A 79 14.32 -9.10 -20.73
N PRO A 80 15.21 -8.82 -21.71
CA PRO A 80 15.88 -7.53 -21.79
C PRO A 80 14.87 -6.37 -21.93
N PRO A 81 15.10 -5.22 -21.26
CA PRO A 81 14.18 -4.08 -21.28
C PRO A 81 14.05 -3.46 -22.68
N GLU A 82 15.06 -3.58 -23.53
CA GLU A 82 15.05 -3.11 -24.93
C GLU A 82 13.97 -3.84 -25.76
N HIS A 83 13.64 -5.08 -25.39
CA HIS A 83 12.63 -5.86 -26.10
C HIS A 83 11.26 -5.18 -26.04
N VAL A 84 10.82 -4.77 -24.84
CA VAL A 84 9.53 -4.09 -24.69
C VAL A 84 9.57 -2.67 -25.27
N ARG A 85 10.68 -1.93 -25.13
CA ARG A 85 10.86 -0.60 -25.75
C ARG A 85 10.66 -0.66 -27.26
N LYS A 86 11.35 -1.59 -27.91
CA LYS A 86 11.27 -1.78 -29.36
C LYS A 86 9.86 -2.15 -29.80
N ILE A 87 9.18 -3.05 -29.08
CA ILE A 87 7.80 -3.43 -29.38
C ILE A 87 6.88 -2.20 -29.32
N ILE A 88 6.96 -1.39 -28.27
CA ILE A 88 6.12 -0.20 -28.10
C ILE A 88 6.40 0.83 -29.20
N ARG A 89 7.68 1.09 -29.51
CA ARG A 89 8.11 1.99 -30.58
C ARG A 89 7.62 1.53 -31.96
N ASP A 90 7.77 0.25 -32.29
CA ASP A 90 7.34 -0.32 -33.57
C ASP A 90 5.80 -0.25 -33.77
N HIS A 91 5.03 -0.41 -32.69
CA HIS A 91 3.57 -0.34 -32.75
C HIS A 91 3.05 1.11 -32.83
N GLY A 92 3.78 2.07 -32.24
CA GLY A 92 3.50 3.50 -32.34
C GLY A 92 2.07 3.86 -31.94
N ASP A 93 1.36 4.56 -32.83
CA ASP A 93 -0.04 4.99 -32.68
C ASP A 93 -1.06 3.98 -33.25
N MET A 94 -0.59 2.80 -33.69
CA MET A 94 -1.39 1.79 -34.37
C MET A 94 -2.02 2.25 -35.71
N SER A 95 -1.49 3.29 -36.35
CA SER A 95 -1.92 3.71 -37.70
C SER A 95 -1.48 2.72 -38.79
N SER A 96 -0.30 2.11 -38.62
CA SER A 96 0.30 1.18 -39.58
C SER A 96 -0.59 -0.04 -39.89
N LYS A 97 -0.64 -0.42 -41.18
CA LYS A 97 -1.36 -1.62 -41.64
C LYS A 97 -0.71 -2.92 -41.17
N LYS A 98 0.60 -2.90 -40.87
CA LYS A 98 1.37 -4.06 -40.40
C LYS A 98 0.78 -4.66 -39.12
N HIS A 99 0.34 -3.81 -38.20
CA HIS A 99 -0.17 -4.21 -36.87
C HIS A 99 -1.71 -4.27 -36.81
N ARG A 100 -2.37 -4.52 -37.95
CA ARG A 100 -3.84 -4.55 -38.03
C ARG A 100 -4.47 -5.62 -37.14
N TYR A 101 -3.85 -6.79 -37.05
CA TYR A 101 -4.36 -7.91 -36.25
C TYR A 101 -4.29 -7.61 -34.74
N ASP A 102 -3.28 -6.84 -34.31
CA ASP A 102 -3.06 -6.49 -32.91
C ASP A 102 -4.03 -5.42 -32.38
N LYS A 103 -4.66 -4.63 -33.27
CA LYS A 103 -5.69 -3.62 -32.88
C LYS A 103 -6.82 -4.23 -32.04
N ARG A 104 -7.19 -5.48 -32.31
CA ARG A 104 -8.22 -6.20 -31.52
C ARG A 104 -7.75 -6.46 -30.09
N VAL A 105 -6.47 -6.79 -29.92
CA VAL A 105 -5.87 -7.09 -28.61
C VAL A 105 -5.75 -5.83 -27.77
N TYR A 106 -5.29 -4.71 -28.36
CA TYR A 106 -5.26 -3.39 -27.70
C TYR A 106 -6.64 -2.99 -27.16
N LEU A 107 -7.69 -3.10 -27.99
CA LEU A 107 -9.06 -2.81 -27.54
C LEU A 107 -9.55 -3.75 -26.45
N GLY A 108 -9.13 -5.02 -26.47
CA GLY A 108 -9.43 -5.98 -25.41
C GLY A 108 -8.73 -5.65 -24.08
N ALA A 109 -7.51 -5.12 -24.17
CA ALA A 109 -6.70 -4.72 -23.02
C ALA A 109 -7.24 -3.49 -22.28
N LEU A 110 -8.07 -2.66 -22.93
CA LEU A 110 -8.72 -1.49 -22.31
C LEU A 110 -9.47 -1.82 -21.01
N LYS A 111 -10.02 -3.04 -20.92
CA LYS A 111 -10.68 -3.54 -19.70
C LYS A 111 -9.77 -3.55 -18.46
N PHE A 112 -8.46 -3.73 -18.66
CA PHE A 112 -7.48 -3.87 -17.59
C PHE A 112 -6.69 -2.58 -17.30
N VAL A 113 -6.89 -1.52 -18.08
CA VAL A 113 -6.23 -0.22 -17.87
C VAL A 113 -6.39 0.31 -16.44
N PRO A 114 -7.58 0.26 -15.80
CA PRO A 114 -7.70 0.70 -14.41
C PRO A 114 -6.81 -0.08 -13.43
N HIS A 115 -6.54 -1.37 -13.69
CA HIS A 115 -5.61 -2.17 -12.88
C HIS A 115 -4.15 -1.80 -13.17
N ALA A 116 -3.78 -1.52 -14.43
CA ALA A 116 -2.44 -1.05 -14.78
C ALA A 116 -2.14 0.30 -14.12
N VAL A 117 -3.08 1.26 -14.20
CA VAL A 117 -2.98 2.56 -13.54
C VAL A 117 -2.87 2.40 -12.02
N TYR A 118 -3.71 1.56 -11.40
CA TYR A 118 -3.62 1.31 -9.96
C TYR A 118 -2.22 0.84 -9.54
N LYS A 119 -1.66 -0.15 -10.25
CA LYS A 119 -0.34 -0.69 -9.94
C LYS A 119 0.81 0.27 -10.23
N LEU A 120 0.67 1.11 -11.26
CA LEU A 120 1.62 2.15 -11.57
C LEU A 120 1.68 3.19 -10.44
N LEU A 121 0.53 3.75 -10.05
CA LEU A 121 0.45 4.78 -9.02
C LEU A 121 0.79 4.25 -7.61
N GLU A 122 0.48 2.98 -7.29
CA GLU A 122 0.89 2.32 -6.04
C GLU A 122 2.43 2.24 -5.93
N ASN A 123 3.17 2.23 -7.04
CA ASN A 123 4.64 2.12 -7.02
C ASN A 123 5.35 3.43 -7.37
N MET A 124 4.70 4.59 -7.21
CA MET A 124 5.31 5.90 -7.45
C MET A 124 6.60 6.11 -6.65
N PRO A 125 7.71 6.57 -7.26
CA PRO A 125 8.96 6.89 -6.57
C PRO A 125 8.72 7.83 -5.40
N MET A 126 9.40 7.58 -4.28
CA MET A 126 9.31 8.46 -3.11
C MET A 126 10.24 9.66 -3.29
N PRO A 127 10.01 10.81 -2.62
CA PRO A 127 10.77 12.04 -2.88
C PRO A 127 12.28 11.97 -2.62
N TRP A 128 12.74 10.98 -1.85
CA TRP A 128 14.16 10.71 -1.59
C TRP A 128 14.81 9.77 -2.62
N GLU A 129 14.04 9.26 -3.59
CA GLU A 129 14.51 8.41 -4.67
C GLU A 129 14.57 9.20 -5.99
N GLN A 130 15.69 9.14 -6.70
CA GLN A 130 15.82 9.73 -8.04
C GLN A 130 15.17 8.85 -9.12
N VAL A 131 15.42 7.55 -9.04
CA VAL A 131 14.99 6.54 -10.01
C VAL A 131 14.50 5.32 -9.26
N ARG A 132 13.40 4.73 -9.73
CA ARG A 132 12.90 3.45 -9.22
C ARG A 132 12.73 2.46 -10.36
N ASN A 133 13.51 1.39 -10.33
CA ASN A 133 13.31 0.25 -11.21
C ASN A 133 12.25 -0.68 -10.64
N VAL A 134 11.21 -0.94 -11.44
CA VAL A 134 10.08 -1.79 -11.06
C VAL A 134 9.98 -3.00 -11.97
N LYS A 135 9.60 -4.14 -11.41
CA LYS A 135 9.24 -5.32 -12.19
C LYS A 135 7.95 -5.07 -12.96
N VAL A 136 8.00 -5.37 -14.24
CA VAL A 136 6.92 -5.15 -15.19
C VAL A 136 6.50 -6.47 -15.81
N LEU A 137 5.20 -6.63 -15.97
CA LEU A 137 4.55 -7.70 -16.74
C LEU A 137 3.87 -7.06 -17.95
N TYR A 138 4.40 -7.29 -19.14
CA TYR A 138 3.89 -6.67 -20.37
C TYR A 138 3.36 -7.72 -21.34
N HIS A 139 2.37 -7.33 -22.14
CA HIS A 139 1.87 -8.16 -23.22
C HIS A 139 2.88 -8.20 -24.37
N THR A 140 3.11 -9.36 -24.98
CA THR A 140 4.07 -9.59 -26.08
C THR A 140 3.88 -8.67 -27.30
N THR A 141 2.66 -8.16 -27.52
CA THR A 141 2.37 -7.16 -28.58
C THR A 141 2.47 -5.71 -28.11
N GLY A 142 2.93 -5.44 -26.88
CA GLY A 142 2.95 -4.09 -26.31
C GLY A 142 1.57 -3.51 -25.95
N ALA A 143 0.52 -4.36 -25.96
CA ALA A 143 -0.86 -3.90 -25.75
C ALA A 143 -1.08 -3.27 -24.37
N ILE A 144 -0.49 -3.82 -23.32
CA ILE A 144 -0.60 -3.28 -21.97
C ILE A 144 0.62 -3.65 -21.12
N THR A 145 1.02 -2.73 -20.26
CA THR A 145 2.12 -2.86 -19.31
C THR A 145 1.57 -2.80 -17.88
N PHE A 146 1.87 -3.80 -17.05
CA PHE A 146 1.51 -3.82 -15.62
C PHE A 146 2.77 -3.75 -14.76
N VAL A 147 2.77 -2.90 -13.72
CA VAL A 147 3.77 -2.99 -12.65
C VAL A 147 3.41 -4.18 -11.73
N ASN A 148 4.30 -5.17 -11.65
CA ASN A 148 4.11 -6.42 -10.91
C ASN A 148 4.83 -6.40 -9.54
N GLU A 149 4.72 -5.28 -8.83
CA GLU A 149 5.29 -5.10 -7.49
C GLU A 149 4.26 -4.58 -6.50
N ILE A 150 4.45 -4.92 -5.23
CA ILE A 150 3.71 -4.32 -4.11
C ILE A 150 4.75 -3.59 -3.26
N PRO A 151 4.55 -2.30 -2.94
CA PRO A 151 5.53 -1.49 -2.22
C PRO A 151 5.56 -1.87 -0.74
N TRP A 152 6.27 -2.95 -0.40
CA TRP A 152 6.51 -3.32 0.99
C TRP A 152 7.54 -2.38 1.59
N VAL A 153 7.18 -1.75 2.70
CA VAL A 153 8.06 -0.86 3.47
C VAL A 153 8.11 -1.30 4.92
N ALA A 154 9.26 -1.11 5.57
CA ALA A 154 9.37 -1.30 7.01
C ALA A 154 8.83 -0.03 7.68
N GLU A 155 7.79 -0.18 8.50
CA GLU A 155 7.03 0.94 9.08
C GLU A 155 7.88 1.98 9.84
N PRO A 156 8.81 1.61 10.76
CA PRO A 156 9.63 2.60 11.45
C PRO A 156 10.58 3.35 10.50
N ILE A 157 11.14 2.67 9.50
CA ILE A 157 12.03 3.30 8.50
C ILE A 157 11.24 4.28 7.65
N TYR A 158 10.05 3.89 7.18
CA TYR A 158 9.21 4.73 6.33
C TYR A 158 8.70 5.98 7.05
N LEU A 159 8.34 5.85 8.34
CA LEU A 159 7.97 7.00 9.17
C LEU A 159 9.15 7.97 9.36
N ALA A 160 10.35 7.44 9.63
CA ALA A 160 11.55 8.26 9.76
C ALA A 160 11.91 8.97 8.43
N GLN A 161 11.85 8.27 7.29
CA GLN A 161 12.07 8.86 5.97
C GLN A 161 11.13 10.05 5.74
N TRP A 162 9.83 9.88 5.95
CA TRP A 162 8.87 10.98 5.84
C TRP A 162 9.07 12.07 6.90
N GLY A 163 9.57 11.73 8.10
CA GLY A 163 9.97 12.69 9.13
C GLY A 163 11.09 13.61 8.65
N THR A 164 12.12 13.05 8.02
CA THR A 164 13.18 13.86 7.39
C THR A 164 12.67 14.69 6.22
N MET A 165 11.74 14.16 5.40
CA MET A 165 11.11 14.93 4.32
C MET A 165 10.37 16.15 4.84
N TRP A 166 9.64 15.99 5.96
CA TRP A 166 8.94 17.09 6.60
C TRP A 166 9.88 18.21 7.04
N ILE A 167 11.03 17.85 7.64
CA ILE A 167 12.05 18.82 8.06
C ILE A 167 12.63 19.55 6.84
N MET A 168 13.08 18.80 5.82
CA MET A 168 13.71 19.36 4.62
C MET A 168 12.76 20.27 3.85
N MET A 169 11.51 19.85 3.62
CA MET A 169 10.53 20.67 2.91
C MET A 169 10.17 21.95 3.69
N ARG A 170 10.15 21.91 5.03
CA ARG A 170 9.92 23.10 5.86
C ARG A 170 11.09 24.07 5.83
N ARG A 171 12.33 23.56 5.93
CA ARG A 171 13.56 24.37 5.81
C ARG A 171 13.62 25.03 4.44
N GLU A 172 13.44 24.26 3.37
CA GLU A 172 13.46 24.77 2.00
C GLU A 172 12.39 25.85 1.76
N LYS A 173 11.17 25.64 2.27
CA LYS A 173 10.09 26.63 2.14
C LYS A 173 10.37 27.92 2.92
N ARG A 174 11.09 27.85 4.04
CA ARG A 174 11.50 29.02 4.83
C ARG A 174 12.63 29.79 4.13
N ASP A 175 13.60 29.07 3.60
CA ASP A 175 14.86 29.65 3.11
C ASP A 175 14.76 30.13 1.66
N ARG A 176 13.95 29.48 0.81
CA ARG A 176 13.74 29.89 -0.58
C ARG A 176 12.86 31.13 -0.69
N ARG A 177 13.44 32.23 -1.20
CA ARG A 177 12.72 33.52 -1.41
C ARG A 177 11.51 33.42 -2.34
N HIS A 178 11.64 32.70 -3.45
CA HIS A 178 10.55 32.54 -4.43
C HIS A 178 10.39 31.07 -4.82
N PHE A 179 9.36 30.43 -4.26
CA PHE A 179 8.99 29.08 -4.64
C PHE A 179 8.02 29.09 -5.82
N LYS A 180 8.54 28.83 -7.03
CA LYS A 180 7.71 28.74 -8.25
C LYS A 180 7.15 27.33 -8.40
N ARG A 181 5.83 27.18 -8.27
CA ARG A 181 5.13 25.91 -8.56
C ARG A 181 5.20 25.58 -10.05
N MET A 182 5.27 24.29 -10.36
CA MET A 182 5.18 23.80 -11.74
C MET A 182 3.82 24.13 -12.41
N ARG A 183 3.81 24.26 -13.74
CA ARG A 183 2.57 24.51 -14.49
C ARG A 183 1.82 23.20 -14.73
N PHE A 184 0.49 23.29 -14.74
CA PHE A 184 -0.39 22.16 -15.02
C PHE A 184 -1.40 22.50 -16.13
N PRO A 185 -1.55 21.65 -17.17
CA PRO A 185 -0.74 20.46 -17.47
C PRO A 185 0.76 20.78 -17.74
N PRO A 186 1.71 19.84 -17.52
CA PRO A 186 3.12 20.12 -17.72
C PRO A 186 3.56 20.20 -19.19
N PHE A 187 2.88 19.46 -20.07
CA PHE A 187 3.08 19.46 -21.53
C PHE A 187 1.83 19.96 -22.25
N ASP A 188 1.99 20.46 -23.47
CA ASP A 188 0.88 20.97 -24.27
C ASP A 188 -0.08 19.85 -24.74
N ASP A 189 -1.32 20.21 -25.08
CA ASP A 189 -2.37 19.26 -25.50
C ASP A 189 -1.99 18.51 -26.79
N GLU A 190 -1.30 19.18 -27.71
CA GLU A 190 -0.94 18.67 -29.04
C GLU A 190 0.47 18.05 -29.10
N GLU A 191 1.25 18.17 -28.02
CA GLU A 191 2.60 17.62 -27.94
C GLU A 191 2.55 16.09 -27.73
N PRO A 192 3.17 15.28 -28.62
CA PRO A 192 3.18 13.84 -28.46
C PRO A 192 3.97 13.44 -27.20
N PRO A 193 3.62 12.32 -26.54
CA PRO A 193 4.38 11.82 -25.40
C PRO A 193 5.85 11.60 -25.79
N LEU A 194 6.76 12.08 -24.96
CA LEU A 194 8.21 11.93 -25.16
C LEU A 194 8.59 10.44 -25.15
N ASP A 195 9.52 10.06 -26.04
CA ASP A 195 10.15 8.74 -25.99
C ASP A 195 11.20 8.72 -24.88
N TYR A 196 11.16 7.68 -24.04
CA TYR A 196 12.08 7.52 -22.92
C TYR A 196 13.51 7.27 -23.40
N ALA A 197 13.68 6.45 -24.43
CA ALA A 197 15.00 6.08 -24.94
C ALA A 197 15.77 7.29 -25.49
N ASP A 198 15.07 8.15 -26.23
CA ASP A 198 15.69 9.27 -26.94
C ASP A 198 15.87 10.51 -26.02
N ASN A 199 15.05 10.69 -24.96
CA ASN A 199 15.05 11.93 -24.16
C ASN A 199 15.47 11.76 -22.68
N LEU A 200 15.36 10.56 -22.09
CA LEU A 200 15.48 10.37 -20.65
C LEU A 200 16.54 9.35 -20.23
N LEU A 201 16.94 8.44 -21.13
CA LEU A 201 17.83 7.33 -20.79
C LEU A 201 19.24 7.83 -20.40
N ASP A 202 19.75 8.83 -21.12
CA ASP A 202 21.11 9.36 -20.95
C ASP A 202 21.18 10.62 -20.04
N VAL A 203 20.03 11.07 -19.52
CA VAL A 203 19.96 12.26 -18.67
C VAL A 203 20.13 11.86 -17.20
N GLU A 204 21.17 12.37 -16.55
CA GLU A 204 21.36 12.19 -15.12
C GLU A 204 20.26 12.95 -14.35
N PRO A 205 19.52 12.26 -13.46
CA PRO A 205 18.46 12.90 -12.69
C PRO A 205 19.05 13.90 -11.68
N LEU A 206 18.31 14.98 -11.44
CA LEU A 206 18.59 15.91 -10.34
C LEU A 206 18.62 15.19 -8.99
N GLU A 207 19.27 15.82 -8.02
CA GLU A 207 19.33 15.32 -6.64
C GLU A 207 17.93 15.19 -6.03
N ALA A 208 17.72 14.06 -5.34
CA ALA A 208 16.49 13.83 -4.59
C ALA A 208 16.49 14.60 -3.26
N ILE A 209 15.36 14.65 -2.58
CA ILE A 209 15.31 15.28 -1.25
C ILE A 209 15.94 14.30 -0.26
N GLN A 210 17.11 14.63 0.27
CA GLN A 210 17.80 13.88 1.32
C GLN A 210 18.30 14.86 2.38
N ILE A 211 18.13 14.52 3.67
CA ILE A 211 18.78 15.28 4.74
C ILE A 211 20.23 14.83 4.84
N GLU A 212 21.13 15.77 5.07
CA GLU A 212 22.50 15.44 5.50
C GLU A 212 22.40 14.79 6.88
N LEU A 213 22.69 13.49 6.95
CA LEU A 213 22.76 12.72 8.19
C LEU A 213 24.12 12.95 8.85
N ASP A 214 24.15 12.92 10.18
CA ASP A 214 25.39 13.07 10.92
C ASP A 214 26.19 11.75 10.97
N ASP A 215 27.49 11.80 10.70
CA ASP A 215 28.32 10.60 10.60
C ASP A 215 28.44 9.84 11.95
N GLU A 216 28.31 10.53 13.08
CA GLU A 216 28.48 9.97 14.43
C GLU A 216 27.12 9.63 15.07
N GLU A 217 26.19 10.59 15.14
CA GLU A 217 24.86 10.39 15.72
C GLU A 217 24.01 9.44 14.87
N ASP A 218 24.09 9.59 13.53
CA ASP A 218 23.30 8.82 12.58
C ASP A 218 23.99 7.57 12.04
N ALA A 219 25.16 7.21 12.57
CA ALA A 219 25.99 6.09 12.14
C ALA A 219 25.20 4.78 11.90
N ALA A 220 24.20 4.50 12.75
CA ALA A 220 23.39 3.28 12.67
C ALA A 220 22.52 3.17 11.40
N VAL A 221 22.14 4.30 10.78
CA VAL A 221 21.25 4.36 9.62
C VAL A 221 21.89 4.97 8.38
N TYR A 222 22.97 5.74 8.55
CA TYR A 222 23.66 6.55 7.55
C TYR A 222 23.74 5.92 6.15
N SER A 223 24.28 4.70 6.06
CA SER A 223 24.66 4.11 4.78
C SER A 223 23.50 3.56 3.94
N TRP A 224 22.31 3.40 4.51
CA TRP A 224 21.20 2.66 3.87
C TRP A 224 19.85 3.38 3.96
N PHE A 225 19.77 4.50 4.67
CA PHE A 225 18.51 5.14 5.06
C PHE A 225 17.64 5.54 3.85
N TYR A 226 18.25 6.01 2.76
CA TYR A 226 17.54 6.46 1.55
C TYR A 226 17.46 5.43 0.42
N ASP A 227 17.85 4.18 0.67
CA ASP A 227 17.68 3.09 -0.29
C ASP A 227 16.18 2.82 -0.58
N HIS A 228 15.86 2.36 -1.79
CA HIS A 228 14.49 1.98 -2.16
C HIS A 228 13.94 0.83 -1.29
N LYS A 229 14.77 -0.19 -1.04
CA LYS A 229 14.48 -1.30 -0.12
C LYS A 229 15.66 -1.45 0.83
N PRO A 230 15.69 -0.69 1.93
CA PRO A 230 16.82 -0.69 2.85
C PRO A 230 17.08 -2.06 3.45
N LEU A 231 18.34 -2.36 3.76
CA LEU A 231 18.74 -3.56 4.52
C LEU A 231 18.38 -4.93 3.89
N VAL A 232 17.90 -5.00 2.64
CA VAL A 232 17.52 -6.27 1.95
C VAL A 232 18.64 -7.31 1.94
N LYS A 233 19.89 -6.85 1.83
CA LYS A 233 21.10 -7.70 1.76
C LYS A 233 21.63 -8.09 3.15
N THR A 234 20.98 -7.68 4.23
CA THR A 234 21.40 -7.91 5.61
C THR A 234 20.53 -8.95 6.32
N LYS A 235 20.96 -9.42 7.50
CA LYS A 235 20.19 -10.34 8.35
C LYS A 235 19.00 -9.67 9.06
N LEU A 236 18.92 -8.34 9.05
CA LEU A 236 17.84 -7.57 9.68
C LEU A 236 16.51 -7.71 8.93
N ILE A 237 16.56 -8.15 7.67
CA ILE A 237 15.40 -8.43 6.82
C ILE A 237 15.45 -9.89 6.37
N ASN A 238 14.28 -10.50 6.16
CA ASN A 238 14.16 -11.90 5.73
C ASN A 238 14.54 -12.18 4.24
N GLY A 239 15.27 -11.28 3.57
CA GLY A 239 15.68 -11.39 2.18
C GLY A 239 14.78 -10.67 1.15
N PRO A 240 14.91 -10.98 -0.16
CA PRO A 240 14.27 -10.23 -1.26
C PRO A 240 12.74 -10.18 -1.25
N SER A 241 12.09 -11.06 -0.49
CA SER A 241 10.64 -11.02 -0.30
C SER A 241 10.18 -9.81 0.53
N TYR A 242 11.08 -9.23 1.32
CA TYR A 242 10.90 -8.01 2.12
C TYR A 242 9.60 -8.02 2.95
N ARG A 243 9.44 -9.04 3.82
CA ARG A 243 8.18 -9.28 4.56
C ARG A 243 8.28 -9.11 6.07
N ARG A 244 9.47 -9.33 6.63
CA ARG A 244 9.72 -9.28 8.08
C ARG A 244 10.99 -8.52 8.32
N TRP A 245 10.97 -7.72 9.38
CA TRP A 245 12.10 -6.93 9.82
C TRP A 245 12.37 -7.18 11.31
N TYR A 246 13.64 -7.11 11.66
CA TYR A 246 14.16 -7.17 13.02
C TYR A 246 15.28 -6.12 13.11
N LEU A 247 15.09 -5.09 13.94
CA LEU A 247 16.01 -3.97 14.07
C LEU A 247 16.62 -3.95 15.47
N SER A 248 17.87 -3.50 15.57
CA SER A 248 18.57 -3.31 16.83
C SER A 248 18.08 -2.06 17.55
N LEU A 249 18.34 -1.96 18.86
CA LEU A 249 17.93 -0.80 19.66
C LEU A 249 18.54 0.52 19.16
N PRO A 250 19.84 0.60 18.78
CA PRO A 250 20.41 1.83 18.23
C PRO A 250 19.71 2.29 16.95
N ILE A 251 19.40 1.35 16.04
CA ILE A 251 18.65 1.68 14.81
C ILE A 251 17.25 2.20 15.17
N MET A 252 16.53 1.52 16.06
CA MET A 252 15.18 1.94 16.46
C MET A 252 15.16 3.30 17.14
N ALA A 253 16.12 3.56 18.03
CA ALA A 253 16.24 4.84 18.74
C ALA A 253 16.49 5.99 17.78
N ASN A 254 17.40 5.78 16.81
CA ASN A 254 17.70 6.80 15.83
C ASN A 254 16.51 7.05 14.86
N LEU A 255 15.87 5.99 14.36
CA LEU A 255 14.66 6.13 13.53
C LEU A 255 13.53 6.85 14.29
N HIS A 256 13.37 6.59 15.59
CA HIS A 256 12.39 7.28 16.43
C HIS A 256 12.69 8.78 16.54
N ARG A 257 13.97 9.14 16.74
CA ARG A 257 14.42 10.54 16.77
C ARG A 257 14.16 11.25 15.44
N LEU A 258 14.54 10.66 14.31
CA LEU A 258 14.32 11.21 12.96
C LEU A 258 12.83 11.35 12.61
N ALA A 259 11.97 10.46 13.13
CA ALA A 259 10.53 10.52 12.93
C ALA A 259 9.81 11.52 13.85
N GLY A 260 10.50 12.12 14.85
CA GLY A 260 9.88 12.85 15.96
C GLY A 260 8.90 13.94 15.54
N GLN A 261 9.13 14.64 14.41
CA GLN A 261 8.24 15.71 13.91
C GLN A 261 6.85 15.21 13.46
N LEU A 262 6.70 13.92 13.18
CA LEU A 262 5.42 13.32 12.77
C LEU A 262 4.68 12.65 13.92
N LEU A 263 5.40 12.32 15.00
CA LEU A 263 4.86 11.54 16.11
C LEU A 263 4.15 12.44 17.12
N SER A 264 3.21 11.84 17.84
CA SER A 264 2.56 12.47 18.98
C SER A 264 3.48 12.42 20.20
N ASP A 265 3.44 13.47 21.01
CA ASP A 265 4.07 13.50 22.33
C ASP A 265 3.21 12.84 23.42
N LEU A 266 1.97 12.47 23.10
CA LEU A 266 1.03 11.89 24.06
C LEU A 266 1.34 10.42 24.32
N ILE A 267 1.76 10.13 25.55
CA ILE A 267 2.06 8.77 26.01
C ILE A 267 0.86 8.18 26.74
N ASP A 268 0.16 8.99 27.53
CA ASP A 268 -0.97 8.53 28.34
C ASP A 268 -2.27 8.47 27.52
N ARG A 269 -2.92 7.30 27.56
CA ARG A 269 -4.22 7.07 26.93
C ARG A 269 -5.34 7.88 27.57
N ASN A 270 -5.17 8.31 28.83
CA ASN A 270 -6.14 9.14 29.53
C ASN A 270 -6.44 10.47 28.82
N TYR A 271 -5.54 10.96 27.96
CA TYR A 271 -5.79 12.11 27.09
C TYR A 271 -7.06 11.93 26.24
N PHE A 272 -7.33 10.71 25.77
CA PHE A 272 -8.47 10.39 24.91
C PHE A 272 -9.76 10.14 25.69
N TYR A 273 -9.85 10.52 26.97
CA TYR A 273 -11.11 10.45 27.71
C TYR A 273 -12.21 11.23 27.00
N LEU A 274 -13.34 10.56 26.72
CA LEU A 274 -14.44 11.06 25.89
C LEU A 274 -14.08 11.39 24.43
N PHE A 275 -12.86 11.09 24.00
CA PHE A 275 -12.35 11.32 22.64
C PHE A 275 -11.78 10.03 22.03
N ASP A 276 -12.31 8.89 22.47
CA ASP A 276 -12.02 7.56 21.98
C ASP A 276 -13.16 7.00 21.11
N MET A 277 -12.93 5.83 20.54
CA MET A 277 -13.87 5.19 19.63
C MET A 277 -15.22 4.86 20.29
N GLU A 278 -15.19 4.40 21.53
CA GLU A 278 -16.38 4.01 22.27
C GLU A 278 -17.25 5.22 22.61
N SER A 279 -16.63 6.33 23.00
CA SER A 279 -17.34 7.60 23.22
C SER A 279 -17.93 8.15 21.93
N PHE A 280 -17.23 8.07 20.79
CA PHE A 280 -17.80 8.49 19.51
C PHE A 280 -18.97 7.61 19.05
N PHE A 281 -18.92 6.30 19.29
CA PHE A 281 -20.03 5.39 19.00
C PHE A 281 -21.25 5.71 19.86
N THR A 282 -21.04 5.97 21.15
CA THR A 282 -22.09 6.38 22.08
C THR A 282 -22.69 7.74 21.71
N ALA A 283 -21.85 8.74 21.40
CA ALA A 283 -22.30 10.04 20.93
C ALA A 283 -23.18 9.93 19.68
N LYS A 284 -22.76 9.10 18.70
CA LYS A 284 -23.55 8.82 17.50
C LYS A 284 -24.87 8.12 17.80
N ALA A 285 -24.88 7.15 18.71
CA ALA A 285 -26.08 6.39 19.08
C ALA A 285 -27.13 7.26 19.78
N LEU A 286 -26.67 8.19 20.64
CA LEU A 286 -27.50 9.13 21.40
C LEU A 286 -27.85 10.41 20.63
N ASN A 287 -27.37 10.58 19.40
CA ASN A 287 -27.50 11.83 18.63
C ASN A 287 -26.95 13.06 19.38
N MET A 288 -25.82 12.88 20.08
CA MET A 288 -25.10 13.93 20.80
C MET A 288 -23.78 14.24 20.12
N CYS A 289 -23.21 15.41 20.43
CA CYS A 289 -21.95 15.86 19.86
C CYS A 289 -20.99 16.21 20.98
N ILE A 290 -19.80 15.59 20.97
CA ILE A 290 -18.69 15.99 21.84
C ILE A 290 -18.07 17.27 21.27
N PRO A 291 -17.71 18.27 22.10
CA PRO A 291 -16.94 19.42 21.63
C PRO A 291 -15.68 18.98 20.89
N GLY A 292 -15.45 19.52 19.69
CA GLY A 292 -14.32 19.09 18.83
C GLY A 292 -14.52 17.75 18.11
N GLY A 293 -15.51 16.95 18.49
CA GLY A 293 -15.82 15.65 17.89
C GLY A 293 -16.69 15.71 16.62
N PRO A 294 -16.87 14.55 15.95
CA PRO A 294 -17.67 14.44 14.74
C PRO A 294 -19.18 14.49 14.99
N LYS A 295 -19.93 15.02 14.02
CA LYS A 295 -21.41 15.05 14.03
C LYS A 295 -22.01 14.04 13.06
N PHE A 296 -23.07 13.35 13.47
CA PHE A 296 -23.73 12.32 12.68
C PHE A 296 -25.23 12.59 12.49
N GLU A 297 -25.83 11.86 11.57
CA GLU A 297 -27.29 11.77 11.47
C GLU A 297 -27.83 10.96 12.65
N PRO A 298 -29.02 11.32 13.19
CA PRO A 298 -29.67 10.57 14.26
C PRO A 298 -29.88 9.11 13.84
N LEU A 299 -29.45 8.17 14.70
CA LEU A 299 -29.64 6.74 14.45
C LEU A 299 -31.10 6.31 14.60
N TYR A 300 -31.78 6.92 15.57
CA TYR A 300 -33.15 6.69 15.92
C TYR A 300 -33.92 8.01 15.76
N ARG A 301 -35.07 7.96 15.08
CA ARG A 301 -35.94 9.12 14.80
C ARG A 301 -37.36 8.91 15.36
N ASP A 302 -37.51 7.90 16.18
CA ASP A 302 -38.76 7.45 16.80
C ASP A 302 -39.12 8.21 18.08
N THR A 303 -38.23 9.06 18.59
CA THR A 303 -38.56 10.02 19.64
C THR A 303 -39.29 11.21 19.01
N GLU A 304 -40.62 11.25 19.10
CA GLU A 304 -41.40 12.44 18.76
C GLU A 304 -41.09 13.55 19.78
N LYS A 305 -40.97 14.81 19.32
CA LYS A 305 -40.52 15.98 20.09
C LYS A 305 -41.56 16.48 21.12
N GLY A 306 -42.29 15.60 21.79
CA GLY A 306 -43.33 15.95 22.75
C GLY A 306 -43.65 14.87 23.79
N ASP A 307 -43.35 13.59 23.50
CA ASP A 307 -43.64 12.48 24.42
C ASP A 307 -42.72 12.43 25.65
N GLU A 308 -41.58 13.14 25.64
CA GLU A 308 -40.62 13.19 26.76
C GLU A 308 -40.75 14.46 27.64
N ASP A 309 -41.51 15.47 27.20
CA ASP A 309 -41.46 16.83 27.77
C ASP A 309 -42.32 17.00 29.04
N TRP A 310 -43.40 16.24 29.21
CA TRP A 310 -44.21 16.29 30.44
C TRP A 310 -44.67 14.91 30.88
N ASN A 311 -43.95 14.35 31.87
CA ASN A 311 -44.29 13.12 32.57
C ASN A 311 -44.20 13.37 34.07
N GLU A 312 -44.90 12.57 34.88
CA GLU A 312 -44.90 12.71 36.36
C GLU A 312 -43.49 12.71 36.99
N PHE A 313 -42.54 12.04 36.32
CA PHE A 313 -41.13 11.95 36.70
C PHE A 313 -40.28 13.19 36.33
N ASN A 314 -40.67 13.95 35.30
CA ASN A 314 -39.91 15.11 34.80
C ASN A 314 -40.51 16.46 35.24
N ASP A 315 -41.41 16.45 36.23
CA ASP A 315 -42.02 17.66 36.78
C ASP A 315 -40.95 18.59 37.39
N ILE A 316 -40.89 19.82 36.90
CA ILE A 316 -39.90 20.83 37.31
C ILE A 316 -39.93 21.12 38.81
N ASN A 317 -41.10 21.02 39.45
CA ASN A 317 -41.24 21.28 40.89
C ASN A 317 -40.62 20.17 41.75
N LYS A 318 -40.39 18.98 41.17
CA LYS A 318 -39.80 17.81 41.86
C LYS A 318 -38.31 17.65 41.58
N LEU A 319 -37.75 18.42 40.63
CA LEU A 319 -36.36 18.31 40.20
C LEU A 319 -35.46 19.34 40.90
N ILE A 320 -34.47 18.85 41.66
CA ILE A 320 -33.44 19.71 42.26
C ILE A 320 -32.30 19.92 41.27
N ILE A 321 -32.29 21.07 40.58
CA ILE A 321 -31.23 21.43 39.63
C ILE A 321 -30.13 22.21 40.36
N ARG A 322 -29.09 21.50 40.83
CA ARG A 322 -27.88 22.14 41.40
C ARG A 322 -26.86 22.51 40.34
N GLN A 323 -26.69 21.63 39.35
CA GLN A 323 -25.80 21.83 38.22
C GLN A 323 -26.47 21.32 36.95
N PRO A 324 -26.30 22.02 35.80
CA PRO A 324 -26.86 21.57 34.55
C PRO A 324 -26.18 20.28 34.07
N LEU A 325 -27.00 19.32 33.61
CA LEU A 325 -26.50 18.07 33.05
C LEU A 325 -25.88 18.32 31.67
N ARG A 326 -24.55 18.19 31.59
CA ARG A 326 -23.78 18.37 30.34
C ARG A 326 -23.86 17.14 29.43
N THR A 327 -23.60 17.35 28.14
CA THR A 327 -23.52 16.28 27.13
C THR A 327 -22.45 15.24 27.45
N GLU A 328 -21.34 15.68 28.03
CA GLU A 328 -20.20 14.87 28.40
C GLU A 328 -20.60 13.83 29.47
N TYR A 329 -21.46 14.20 30.42
CA TYR A 329 -21.97 13.29 31.45
C TYR A 329 -22.84 12.19 30.84
N ARG A 330 -23.67 12.57 29.86
CA ARG A 330 -24.53 11.64 29.12
C ARG A 330 -23.74 10.64 28.27
N ILE A 331 -22.50 10.97 27.89
CA ILE A 331 -21.63 10.06 27.14
C ILE A 331 -20.78 9.23 28.09
N ALA A 332 -20.23 9.84 29.14
CA ALA A 332 -19.42 9.15 30.16
C ALA A 332 -20.21 8.06 30.89
N PHE A 333 -21.46 8.37 31.28
CA PHE A 333 -22.34 7.46 32.00
C PHE A 333 -23.65 7.26 31.23
N PRO A 334 -23.61 6.53 30.10
CA PRO A 334 -24.70 6.52 29.14
C PRO A 334 -25.97 5.86 29.66
N HIS A 335 -25.86 4.92 30.60
CA HIS A 335 -27.00 4.24 31.20
C HIS A 335 -27.65 5.01 32.36
N LEU A 336 -26.94 5.98 32.95
CA LEU A 336 -27.43 6.72 34.11
C LEU A 336 -28.22 7.97 33.69
N TYR A 337 -27.70 8.72 32.73
CA TYR A 337 -28.20 10.06 32.38
C TYR A 337 -29.01 10.13 31.08
N ASN A 338 -29.34 8.99 30.46
CA ASN A 338 -30.15 8.95 29.25
C ASN A 338 -31.34 8.00 29.39
N ASN A 339 -32.46 8.43 28.84
CA ASN A 339 -33.60 7.57 28.60
C ASN A 339 -33.33 6.69 27.37
N ARG A 340 -33.66 5.39 27.46
CA ARG A 340 -33.56 4.42 26.35
C ARG A 340 -32.17 4.39 25.65
N PRO A 341 -31.06 4.14 26.37
CA PRO A 341 -29.72 4.08 25.78
C PRO A 341 -29.58 2.82 24.89
N ARG A 342 -29.79 2.98 23.58
CA ARG A 342 -29.75 1.89 22.59
C ARG A 342 -28.44 1.91 21.79
N LYS A 343 -27.80 0.75 21.65
CA LYS A 343 -26.54 0.56 20.91
C LYS A 343 -25.39 1.47 21.41
N VAL A 344 -25.44 1.87 22.67
CA VAL A 344 -24.32 2.58 23.34
C VAL A 344 -23.17 1.61 23.61
N LYS A 345 -21.97 2.16 23.77
CA LYS A 345 -20.75 1.45 24.14
C LYS A 345 -20.17 2.07 25.41
N LEU A 346 -19.71 1.21 26.32
CA LEU A 346 -19.01 1.65 27.52
C LEU A 346 -17.54 1.83 27.18
N SER A 347 -16.97 2.97 27.59
CA SER A 347 -15.55 3.24 27.50
C SER A 347 -14.84 2.95 28.83
N PRO A 348 -13.54 2.58 28.81
CA PRO A 348 -12.70 2.57 30.00
C PRO A 348 -12.74 3.92 30.70
N TYR A 349 -13.00 3.90 32.01
CA TYR A 349 -13.10 5.13 32.79
C TYR A 349 -11.73 5.81 32.95
N HIS A 350 -10.71 5.04 33.36
CA HIS A 350 -9.38 5.57 33.62
C HIS A 350 -8.34 4.44 33.55
N GLY A 351 -7.18 4.72 32.96
CA GLY A 351 -5.98 3.87 33.07
C GLY A 351 -5.00 4.44 34.09
N PRO A 352 -4.06 3.64 34.64
CA PRO A 352 -3.01 4.16 35.50
C PRO A 352 -2.22 5.28 34.80
N MET A 353 -2.06 6.42 35.48
CA MET A 353 -1.33 7.56 34.93
C MET A 353 0.13 7.20 34.67
N ILE A 354 0.61 7.47 33.47
CA ILE A 354 2.00 7.21 33.08
C ILE A 354 2.84 8.42 33.47
N MET A 355 3.66 8.27 34.51
CA MET A 355 4.58 9.30 34.99
C MET A 355 6.00 9.07 34.43
N TYR A 356 6.14 9.18 33.11
CA TYR A 356 7.43 9.04 32.43
C TYR A 356 8.06 10.41 32.19
N ILE A 357 9.31 10.58 32.62
CA ILE A 357 10.10 11.79 32.41
C ILE A 357 11.08 11.51 31.26
N LYS A 358 11.02 12.33 30.22
CA LYS A 358 11.96 12.27 29.10
C LYS A 358 13.25 12.97 29.52
N ALA A 359 14.39 12.27 29.47
CA ALA A 359 15.69 12.91 29.63
C ALA A 359 15.98 13.78 28.40
N GLU A 360 16.22 15.07 28.62
CA GLU A 360 16.58 16.03 27.55
C GLU A 360 18.09 16.12 27.36
N ASP A 361 18.85 15.95 28.44
CA ASP A 361 20.31 16.06 28.46
C ASP A 361 20.95 14.66 28.47
N PRO A 362 21.67 14.26 27.41
CA PRO A 362 22.35 12.96 27.35
C PRO A 362 23.56 12.86 28.30
N ASP A 363 24.07 13.99 28.82
CA ASP A 363 25.21 14.00 29.73
C ASP A 363 24.84 13.57 31.16
N LEU A 364 23.54 13.61 31.49
CA LEU A 364 23.04 13.14 32.78
C LEU A 364 23.02 11.60 32.86
N PRO A 365 23.31 11.01 34.04
CA PRO A 365 23.18 9.57 34.25
C PRO A 365 21.78 9.07 33.88
N VAL A 366 21.64 7.82 33.42
CA VAL A 366 20.34 7.27 33.00
C VAL A 366 19.32 7.22 34.14
N PHE A 367 19.77 6.84 35.33
CA PHE A 367 18.94 6.80 36.53
C PHE A 367 19.40 7.93 37.46
N TYR A 368 18.64 9.03 37.47
CA TYR A 368 18.88 10.18 38.33
C TYR A 368 17.57 10.67 38.95
N PHE A 369 17.69 11.40 40.06
CA PHE A 369 16.54 12.04 40.69
C PHE A 369 16.24 13.34 39.94
N ASP A 370 15.27 13.28 39.04
CA ASP A 370 14.89 14.43 38.22
C ASP A 370 14.24 15.54 39.05
N PRO A 371 14.52 16.83 38.79
CA PRO A 371 13.93 17.96 39.51
C PRO A 371 12.39 18.02 39.48
N LEU A 372 11.74 17.35 38.51
CA LEU A 372 10.28 17.23 38.45
C LEU A 372 9.71 16.26 39.50
N ILE A 373 10.55 15.42 40.12
CA ILE A 373 10.13 14.45 41.13
C ILE A 373 10.09 15.15 42.50
N ASN A 374 8.96 14.98 43.20
CA ASN A 374 8.83 15.49 44.57
C ASN A 374 9.79 14.74 45.52
N PRO A 375 10.56 15.45 46.37
CA PRO A 375 11.50 14.81 47.29
C PRO A 375 10.77 13.99 48.34
N ILE A 376 11.34 12.82 48.67
CA ILE A 376 10.80 11.92 49.69
C ILE A 376 11.20 12.46 51.07
N SER A 377 10.21 12.84 51.89
CA SER A 377 10.44 13.20 53.30
C SER A 377 10.38 11.95 54.19
N TRP A 378 11.47 11.66 54.90
CA TRP A 378 11.51 10.53 55.83
C TRP A 378 11.31 11.00 57.28
N LYS A 379 10.41 10.36 58.02
CA LYS A 379 10.29 10.48 59.48
C LYS A 379 10.80 9.17 60.11
N LYS A 380 11.86 9.23 60.90
CA LYS A 380 12.44 8.05 61.57
C LYS A 380 11.44 7.42 62.53
N VAL A 381 11.15 6.14 62.31
CA VAL A 381 10.69 5.21 63.36
C VAL A 381 11.94 4.53 63.90
N GLN A 382 12.18 4.62 65.21
CA GLN A 382 13.31 3.93 65.84
C GLN A 382 13.02 2.43 65.82
N HIS A 383 13.84 1.67 65.08
CA HIS A 383 13.91 0.23 65.20
C HIS A 383 15.02 -0.10 66.21
N GLU A 384 14.67 -0.78 67.30
CA GLU A 384 15.63 -1.45 68.17
C GLU A 384 16.10 -2.70 67.42
N ASN A 385 17.39 -2.76 67.09
CA ASN A 385 18.01 -3.92 66.47
C ASN A 385 18.57 -4.81 67.58
N ASP A 386 18.05 -6.02 67.72
CA ASP A 386 18.71 -7.09 68.48
C ASP A 386 19.85 -7.64 67.61
N GLU A 387 21.09 -7.33 67.99
CA GLU A 387 22.31 -7.71 67.28
C GLU A 387 22.68 -9.18 67.59
N GLU A 388 22.10 -10.13 66.84
CA GLU A 388 22.76 -11.41 66.58
C GLU A 388 23.62 -11.28 65.30
N ASP A 389 24.92 -11.52 65.42
CA ASP A 389 25.90 -11.39 64.32
C ASP A 389 25.67 -12.44 63.21
N PHE A 390 24.80 -12.11 62.26
CA PHE A 390 24.54 -12.92 61.07
C PHE A 390 25.56 -12.59 59.96
N PHE A 391 26.33 -13.60 59.53
CA PHE A 391 27.28 -13.48 58.41
C PHE A 391 26.83 -14.26 57.17
N LEU A 392 26.99 -13.66 55.99
CA LEU A 392 26.78 -14.34 54.72
C LEU A 392 27.94 -15.31 54.39
N PRO A 393 27.67 -16.46 53.73
CA PRO A 393 28.72 -17.38 53.30
C PRO A 393 29.73 -16.75 52.34
N GLN A 394 30.98 -17.23 52.38
CA GLN A 394 32.04 -16.79 51.48
C GLN A 394 31.69 -17.10 50.01
N GLY A 395 31.88 -16.11 49.13
CA GLY A 395 31.51 -16.22 47.71
C GLY A 395 30.08 -15.79 47.38
N VAL A 396 29.31 -15.31 48.36
CA VAL A 396 28.00 -14.69 48.15
C VAL A 396 28.19 -13.19 47.88
N GLU A 397 27.98 -12.81 46.62
CA GLU A 397 27.98 -11.42 46.16
C GLU A 397 26.63 -11.07 45.51
N PRO A 398 26.33 -9.78 45.28
CA PRO A 398 25.17 -9.39 44.49
C PRO A 398 25.19 -10.06 43.10
N LEU A 399 24.04 -10.60 42.66
CA LEU A 399 23.91 -11.44 41.45
C LEU A 399 24.55 -10.85 40.17
N LEU A 400 24.59 -9.52 40.05
CA LEU A 400 25.02 -8.78 38.87
C LEU A 400 26.15 -7.80 39.18
N HIS A 401 27.01 -8.14 40.15
CA HIS A 401 28.12 -7.28 40.60
C HIS A 401 29.04 -6.81 39.45
N GLU A 402 29.32 -7.67 38.47
CA GLU A 402 30.22 -7.34 37.36
C GLU A 402 29.59 -6.44 36.29
N THR A 403 28.26 -6.40 36.20
CA THR A 403 27.57 -5.64 35.14
C THR A 403 27.25 -4.22 35.60
N PRO A 404 27.56 -3.18 34.80
CA PRO A 404 27.22 -1.81 35.16
C PRO A 404 25.70 -1.61 35.20
N ILE A 405 25.25 -0.69 36.05
CA ILE A 405 23.81 -0.39 36.24
C ILE A 405 23.15 0.10 34.94
N TYR A 406 23.88 0.87 34.14
CA TYR A 406 23.42 1.36 32.84
C TYR A 406 24.58 1.41 31.83
N THR A 407 24.20 1.43 30.56
CA THR A 407 25.08 1.62 29.40
C THR A 407 24.55 2.77 28.54
N ASP A 408 25.32 3.20 27.54
CA ASP A 408 24.98 4.30 26.63
C ASP A 408 23.64 4.10 25.92
N THR A 409 23.24 2.85 25.66
CA THR A 409 21.96 2.54 24.99
C THR A 409 20.76 2.42 25.94
N THR A 410 20.97 2.51 27.26
CA THR A 410 19.94 2.22 28.26
C THR A 410 18.87 3.29 28.29
N ALA A 411 19.23 4.58 28.29
CA ALA A 411 18.28 5.69 28.21
C ALA A 411 17.42 5.62 26.94
N ALA A 412 18.05 5.39 25.79
CA ALA A 412 17.37 5.21 24.52
C ALA A 412 16.40 4.01 24.54
N GLY A 413 16.81 2.89 25.13
CA GLY A 413 15.97 1.71 25.31
C GLY A 413 14.73 1.98 26.17
N ILE A 414 14.89 2.72 27.28
CA ILE A 414 13.77 3.13 28.14
C ILE A 414 12.84 4.08 27.38
N SER A 415 13.38 5.04 26.63
CA SER A 415 12.56 5.94 25.82
C SER A 415 11.74 5.22 24.76
N LEU A 416 12.29 4.17 24.14
CA LEU A 416 11.56 3.36 23.16
C LEU A 416 10.41 2.57 23.78
N LEU A 417 10.47 2.24 25.08
CA LEU A 417 9.38 1.53 25.77
C LEU A 417 8.08 2.36 25.76
N PHE A 418 8.21 3.68 25.88
CA PHE A 418 7.09 4.64 25.88
C PHE A 418 6.81 5.25 24.51
N ALA A 419 7.54 4.84 23.47
CA ALA A 419 7.33 5.32 22.11
C ALA A 419 6.03 4.77 21.50
N PRO A 420 5.38 5.51 20.58
CA PRO A 420 4.22 4.99 19.86
C PRO A 420 4.60 3.80 18.97
N HIS A 421 3.61 2.97 18.64
CA HIS A 421 3.78 1.98 17.57
C HIS A 421 4.16 2.69 16.26
N PRO A 422 5.16 2.22 15.50
CA PRO A 422 5.87 0.94 15.61
C PRO A 422 7.16 0.94 16.45
N PHE A 423 7.55 2.07 17.05
CA PHE A 423 8.87 2.25 17.66
C PHE A 423 9.08 1.47 18.95
N ASN A 424 7.99 1.10 19.63
CA ASN A 424 8.01 0.22 20.80
C ASN A 424 8.23 -1.28 20.49
N MET A 425 8.48 -1.65 19.22
CA MET A 425 8.70 -3.03 18.82
C MET A 425 10.06 -3.20 18.12
N ARG A 426 10.82 -4.24 18.50
CA ARG A 426 12.09 -4.59 17.85
C ARG A 426 11.95 -5.36 16.55
N SER A 427 10.78 -5.95 16.32
CA SER A 427 10.52 -6.76 15.13
C SER A 427 9.07 -6.62 14.70
N GLY A 428 8.83 -6.79 13.40
CA GLY A 428 7.51 -6.65 12.85
C GLY A 428 7.39 -7.21 11.44
N ARG A 429 6.19 -7.04 10.88
CA ARG A 429 5.94 -7.29 9.45
C ARG A 429 6.05 -5.97 8.71
N THR A 430 6.57 -6.03 7.50
CA THR A 430 6.46 -4.91 6.56
C THR A 430 5.00 -4.68 6.19
N ARG A 431 4.62 -3.43 5.99
CA ARG A 431 3.30 -3.05 5.52
C ARG A 431 3.41 -2.51 4.10
N ARG A 432 2.28 -2.33 3.42
CA ARG A 432 2.31 -1.56 2.16
C ARG A 432 2.46 -0.08 2.49
N ALA A 433 3.11 0.68 1.61
CA ALA A 433 3.29 2.11 1.79
C ALA A 433 1.96 2.85 2.05
N GLU A 434 0.88 2.45 1.36
CA GLU A 434 -0.45 3.06 1.50
C GLU A 434 -1.18 2.65 2.79
N ASP A 435 -0.76 1.55 3.41
CA ASP A 435 -1.38 1.07 4.65
C ASP A 435 -0.84 1.84 5.88
N ILE A 436 0.22 2.64 5.74
CA ILE A 436 0.81 3.44 6.83
C ILE A 436 0.23 4.85 6.81
N ALA A 437 -0.55 5.20 7.83
CA ALA A 437 -1.22 6.49 7.92
C ALA A 437 -0.35 7.50 8.69
N LEU A 438 0.50 8.25 7.97
CA LEU A 438 1.47 9.19 8.56
C LEU A 438 0.82 10.28 9.43
N VAL A 439 -0.36 10.78 9.03
CA VAL A 439 -1.02 11.92 9.66
C VAL A 439 -2.24 11.51 10.50
N SER A 440 -2.45 10.21 10.75
CA SER A 440 -3.67 9.77 11.44
C SER A 440 -3.75 10.24 12.89
N GLU A 441 -2.62 10.29 13.59
CA GLU A 441 -2.60 10.69 14.99
C GLU A 441 -2.96 12.18 15.15
N TRP A 442 -2.54 13.03 14.21
CA TRP A 442 -2.79 14.46 14.27
C TRP A 442 -4.27 14.83 14.39
N TYR A 443 -5.15 14.21 13.58
CA TYR A 443 -6.58 14.49 13.63
C TYR A 443 -7.33 13.63 14.65
N LYS A 444 -6.71 12.58 15.20
CA LYS A 444 -7.26 11.81 16.32
C LYS A 444 -7.14 12.57 17.64
N GLU A 445 -6.23 13.53 17.72
CA GLU A 445 -6.10 14.45 18.84
C GLU A 445 -7.03 15.66 18.73
N HIS A 446 -7.18 16.39 19.83
CA HIS A 446 -7.95 17.64 19.81
C HIS A 446 -7.24 18.70 18.97
N CYS A 447 -8.00 19.36 18.10
CA CYS A 447 -7.48 20.46 17.30
C CYS A 447 -7.08 21.65 18.21
N PRO A 448 -5.88 22.23 18.06
CA PRO A 448 -5.48 23.41 18.81
C PRO A 448 -6.48 24.57 18.67
N PRO A 449 -6.84 25.26 19.78
CA PRO A 449 -7.89 26.28 19.75
C PRO A 449 -7.52 27.51 18.91
N SER A 450 -6.21 27.78 18.73
CA SER A 450 -5.67 28.87 17.92
C SER A 450 -5.93 28.70 16.42
N TYR A 451 -6.21 27.49 15.94
CA TYR A 451 -6.42 27.23 14.53
C TYR A 451 -7.75 27.79 14.00
N PRO A 452 -7.81 28.26 12.75
CA PRO A 452 -9.02 28.86 12.19
C PRO A 452 -10.16 27.83 12.06
N VAL A 453 -11.41 28.32 12.01
CA VAL A 453 -12.63 27.50 11.89
C VAL A 453 -12.52 26.47 10.76
N LYS A 454 -11.92 26.85 9.62
CA LYS A 454 -11.71 25.98 8.47
C LYS A 454 -10.98 24.68 8.86
N VAL A 455 -9.87 24.79 9.60
CA VAL A 455 -9.05 23.64 10.01
C VAL A 455 -9.79 22.81 11.06
N ARG A 456 -10.44 23.45 12.04
CA ARG A 456 -11.25 22.74 13.05
C ARG A 456 -12.36 21.89 12.43
N VAL A 457 -13.01 22.41 11.37
CA VAL A 457 -14.03 21.66 10.61
C VAL A 457 -13.41 20.48 9.85
N SER A 458 -12.21 20.63 9.30
CA SER A 458 -11.48 19.54 8.63
C SER A 458 -11.14 18.41 9.61
N TYR A 459 -10.63 18.72 10.81
CA TYR A 459 -10.41 17.73 11.88
C TYR A 459 -11.69 16.94 12.20
N GLN A 460 -12.81 17.63 12.42
CA GLN A 460 -14.10 16.97 12.68
C GLN A 460 -14.56 16.05 11.55
N LYS A 461 -14.30 16.41 10.29
CA LYS A 461 -14.68 15.58 9.13
C LYS A 461 -13.75 14.38 8.96
N LEU A 462 -12.45 14.53 9.21
CA LEU A 462 -11.49 13.42 9.19
C LEU A 462 -11.84 12.42 10.30
N LEU A 463 -12.10 12.90 11.53
CA LEU A 463 -12.63 12.10 12.62
C LEU A 463 -13.94 11.39 12.24
N LYS A 464 -14.88 12.11 11.60
CA LYS A 464 -16.12 11.50 11.13
C LYS A 464 -15.87 10.36 10.15
N CYS A 465 -14.91 10.52 9.23
CA CYS A 465 -14.54 9.47 8.29
C CYS A 465 -13.92 8.27 9.01
N PHE A 466 -13.03 8.51 9.98
CA PHE A 466 -12.41 7.49 10.80
C PHE A 466 -13.44 6.68 11.60
N VAL A 467 -14.32 7.37 12.33
CA VAL A 467 -15.39 6.74 13.12
C VAL A 467 -16.34 5.91 12.24
N LEU A 468 -16.71 6.40 11.05
CA LEU A 468 -17.56 5.64 10.12
C LEU A 468 -16.86 4.42 9.53
N ASN A 469 -15.54 4.47 9.34
CA ASN A 469 -14.77 3.32 8.83
C ASN A 469 -14.75 2.21 9.89
N GLU A 470 -14.46 2.54 11.15
CA GLU A 470 -14.43 1.57 12.26
C GLU A 470 -15.83 1.04 12.61
N LEU A 471 -16.85 1.90 12.65
CA LEU A 471 -18.22 1.50 12.98
C LEU A 471 -18.79 0.47 11.99
N HIS A 472 -18.46 0.63 10.70
CA HIS A 472 -18.92 -0.27 9.65
C HIS A 472 -17.87 -1.31 9.25
N HIS A 473 -16.77 -1.40 9.99
CA HIS A 473 -15.75 -2.41 9.76
C HIS A 473 -16.36 -3.80 9.95
N ARG A 474 -16.17 -4.66 8.95
CA ARG A 474 -16.56 -6.07 9.00
C ARG A 474 -15.32 -6.90 8.74
N PRO A 475 -15.11 -7.99 9.49
CA PRO A 475 -13.98 -8.88 9.22
C PRO A 475 -14.02 -9.35 7.77
N PRO A 476 -12.86 -9.38 7.08
CA PRO A 476 -12.80 -9.77 5.69
C PRO A 476 -13.30 -11.20 5.51
N LYS A 477 -14.24 -11.40 4.58
CA LYS A 477 -14.75 -12.73 4.26
C LYS A 477 -13.63 -13.60 3.66
N ALA A 478 -13.52 -14.83 4.15
CA ALA A 478 -12.60 -15.80 3.57
C ALA A 478 -13.00 -16.11 2.12
N HIS A 479 -12.11 -15.85 1.17
CA HIS A 479 -12.30 -16.13 -0.25
C HIS A 479 -11.12 -16.91 -0.80
N LYS A 480 -11.35 -17.70 -1.86
CA LYS A 480 -10.26 -18.35 -2.60
C LYS A 480 -9.36 -17.28 -3.22
N LYS A 481 -8.07 -17.31 -2.91
CA LYS A 481 -7.07 -16.37 -3.44
C LYS A 481 -7.00 -16.50 -4.97
N LYS A 482 -7.27 -15.41 -5.68
CA LYS A 482 -7.14 -15.30 -7.14
C LYS A 482 -5.97 -14.37 -7.45
N HIS A 483 -4.94 -14.90 -8.10
CA HIS A 483 -3.72 -14.14 -8.42
C HIS A 483 -3.68 -13.77 -9.91
N LEU A 484 -4.27 -12.63 -10.27
CA LEU A 484 -4.42 -12.20 -11.66
C LEU A 484 -3.08 -12.21 -12.42
N PHE A 485 -2.04 -11.56 -11.88
CA PHE A 485 -0.74 -11.47 -12.56
C PHE A 485 0.00 -12.80 -12.65
N ARG A 486 -0.13 -13.70 -11.67
CA ARG A 486 0.41 -15.06 -11.79
C ARG A 486 -0.28 -15.83 -12.91
N SER A 487 -1.60 -15.68 -13.03
CA SER A 487 -2.38 -16.30 -14.11
C SER A 487 -2.01 -15.71 -15.49
N LEU A 488 -1.79 -14.40 -15.60
CA LEU A 488 -1.34 -13.77 -16.85
C LEU A 488 0.09 -14.19 -17.21
N GLN A 489 1.02 -14.15 -16.26
CA GLN A 489 2.42 -14.54 -16.44
C GLN A 489 2.57 -16.00 -16.89
N ALA A 490 1.70 -16.90 -16.41
CA ALA A 490 1.68 -18.30 -16.83
C ALA A 490 1.33 -18.48 -18.32
N THR A 491 0.67 -17.50 -18.96
CA THR A 491 0.33 -17.57 -20.39
C THR A 491 1.52 -17.18 -21.26
N LYS A 492 1.62 -17.71 -22.48
CA LYS A 492 2.66 -17.33 -23.46
C LYS A 492 2.61 -15.86 -23.93
N PHE A 493 1.49 -15.17 -23.68
CA PHE A 493 1.25 -13.82 -24.20
C PHE A 493 1.86 -12.72 -23.34
N PHE A 494 2.34 -13.04 -22.14
CA PHE A 494 2.97 -12.08 -21.23
C PHE A 494 4.41 -12.47 -20.93
N GLN A 495 5.28 -11.46 -20.85
CA GLN A 495 6.67 -11.60 -20.43
C GLN A 495 6.97 -10.63 -19.28
N THR A 496 8.04 -10.90 -18.55
CA THR A 496 8.51 -10.02 -17.47
C THR A 496 9.81 -9.32 -17.85
N THR A 497 10.04 -8.15 -17.27
CA THR A 497 11.27 -7.36 -17.37
C THR A 497 11.35 -6.42 -16.16
N GLN A 498 12.46 -5.72 -15.99
CA GLN A 498 12.56 -4.58 -15.07
C GLN A 498 12.67 -3.30 -15.90
N LEU A 499 11.88 -2.28 -15.58
CA LEU A 499 11.92 -0.97 -16.22
C LEU A 499 11.97 0.12 -15.17
N ASP A 500 12.51 1.28 -15.55
CA ASP A 500 12.29 2.52 -14.80
C ASP A 500 10.79 2.81 -14.70
N TRP A 501 10.34 3.29 -13.55
CA TRP A 501 8.95 3.66 -13.31
C TRP A 501 8.46 4.73 -14.28
N VAL A 502 9.31 5.70 -14.65
CA VAL A 502 8.92 6.75 -15.61
C VAL A 502 8.70 6.15 -17.00
N GLU A 503 9.56 5.22 -17.41
CA GLU A 503 9.39 4.47 -18.67
C GLU A 503 8.07 3.69 -18.67
N ALA A 504 7.79 2.95 -17.59
CA ALA A 504 6.53 2.22 -17.46
C ALA A 504 5.31 3.17 -17.45
N GLY A 505 5.44 4.36 -16.85
CA GLY A 505 4.39 5.38 -16.82
C GLY A 505 4.09 5.97 -18.20
N LEU A 506 5.12 6.30 -18.97
CA LEU A 506 4.99 6.77 -20.35
C LEU A 506 4.32 5.70 -21.23
N GLN A 507 4.74 4.44 -21.10
CA GLN A 507 4.12 3.32 -21.81
C GLN A 507 2.62 3.19 -21.47
N VAL A 508 2.24 3.27 -20.20
CA VAL A 508 0.82 3.17 -19.79
C VAL A 508 0.00 4.34 -20.34
N CYS A 509 0.55 5.56 -20.37
CA CYS A 509 -0.11 6.73 -20.94
C CYS A 509 -0.32 6.57 -22.45
N GLN A 510 0.72 6.17 -23.19
CA GLN A 510 0.66 5.93 -24.63
C GLN A 510 -0.32 4.79 -24.98
N GLN A 511 -0.26 3.67 -24.25
CA GLN A 511 -1.19 2.55 -24.40
C GLN A 511 -2.63 2.98 -24.15
N GLY A 512 -2.88 3.73 -23.07
CA GLY A 512 -4.20 4.27 -22.74
C GLY A 512 -4.75 5.19 -23.84
N TYR A 513 -3.92 6.10 -24.35
CA TYR A 513 -4.24 6.97 -25.48
C TYR A 513 -4.62 6.16 -26.72
N ASN A 514 -3.76 5.23 -27.13
CA ASN A 514 -3.98 4.37 -28.30
C ASN A 514 -5.26 3.54 -28.19
N MET A 515 -5.55 2.97 -27.01
CA MET A 515 -6.77 2.18 -26.80
C MET A 515 -8.04 3.03 -26.94
N LEU A 516 -8.05 4.23 -26.36
CA LEU A 516 -9.19 5.14 -26.47
C LEU A 516 -9.35 5.65 -27.89
N ASN A 517 -8.25 6.00 -28.56
CA ASN A 517 -8.27 6.46 -29.94
C ASN A 517 -8.73 5.36 -30.91
N LEU A 518 -8.24 4.12 -30.75
CA LEU A 518 -8.73 2.96 -31.50
C LEU A 518 -10.22 2.72 -31.30
N LEU A 519 -10.77 2.99 -30.11
CA LEU A 519 -12.20 2.85 -29.85
C LEU A 519 -13.03 3.93 -30.58
N ILE A 520 -12.52 5.16 -30.67
CA ILE A 520 -13.11 6.26 -31.46
C ILE A 520 -13.14 5.88 -32.95
N HIS A 521 -12.00 5.44 -33.50
CA HIS A 521 -11.89 4.99 -34.89
C HIS A 521 -12.74 3.75 -35.19
N ARG A 522 -12.82 2.78 -34.27
CA ARG A 522 -13.68 1.59 -34.43
C ARG A 522 -15.16 1.95 -34.52
N LYS A 523 -15.60 3.03 -33.88
CA LYS A 523 -16.97 3.55 -33.99
C LYS A 523 -17.17 4.48 -35.20
N SER A 524 -16.12 4.68 -36.00
CA SER A 524 -16.09 5.58 -37.16
C SER A 524 -16.52 7.00 -36.78
N LEU A 525 -15.86 7.55 -35.75
CA LEU A 525 -16.11 8.89 -35.21
C LEU A 525 -14.96 9.85 -35.61
N ASN A 526 -14.69 9.98 -36.91
CA ASN A 526 -13.55 10.74 -37.43
C ASN A 526 -13.63 12.27 -37.18
N TYR A 527 -14.78 12.75 -36.71
CA TYR A 527 -15.03 14.15 -36.36
C TYR A 527 -14.79 14.44 -34.87
N LEU A 528 -14.26 13.47 -34.11
CA LEU A 528 -13.76 13.66 -32.76
C LEU A 528 -12.25 13.47 -32.75
N HIS A 529 -11.55 14.35 -32.05
CA HIS A 529 -10.14 14.27 -31.78
C HIS A 529 -9.92 14.08 -30.27
N LEU A 530 -9.06 13.12 -29.93
CA LEU A 530 -8.55 12.93 -28.58
C LEU A 530 -7.13 13.49 -28.57
N ASP A 531 -6.90 14.55 -27.81
CA ASP A 531 -5.56 15.12 -27.64
C ASP A 531 -4.74 14.31 -26.63
N TYR A 532 -3.44 14.58 -26.52
CA TYR A 532 -2.54 13.79 -25.69
C TYR A 532 -2.75 14.01 -24.19
N ASN A 533 -3.36 15.14 -23.80
CA ASN A 533 -3.82 15.41 -22.44
C ASN A 533 -5.24 14.86 -22.16
N PHE A 534 -5.76 14.00 -23.04
CA PHE A 534 -7.04 13.30 -22.92
C PHE A 534 -8.28 14.21 -22.89
N ASN A 535 -8.25 15.41 -23.49
CA ASN A 535 -9.47 16.11 -23.88
C ASN A 535 -10.06 15.46 -25.13
N LEU A 536 -11.38 15.31 -25.14
CA LEU A 536 -12.12 14.90 -26.34
C LEU A 536 -12.78 16.14 -26.94
N LYS A 537 -12.29 16.58 -28.10
CA LYS A 537 -12.73 17.80 -28.78
C LYS A 537 -13.40 17.43 -30.13
N PRO A 538 -14.49 18.08 -30.53
CA PRO A 538 -15.01 17.94 -31.89
C PRO A 538 -14.13 18.71 -32.87
N VAL A 539 -13.78 18.10 -34.01
CA VAL A 539 -12.94 18.74 -35.06
C VAL A 539 -13.75 19.78 -35.85
N LYS A 540 -15.07 19.60 -35.93
CA LYS A 540 -16.01 20.48 -36.60
C LYS A 540 -17.32 20.55 -35.81
N THR A 541 -18.17 21.52 -36.13
CA THR A 541 -19.53 21.56 -35.61
C THR A 541 -20.29 20.30 -36.02
N LEU A 542 -20.79 19.56 -35.04
CA LEU A 542 -21.42 18.25 -35.26
C LEU A 542 -22.91 18.41 -35.61
N THR A 543 -23.36 17.67 -36.61
CA THR A 543 -24.79 17.50 -36.89
C THR A 543 -25.49 16.77 -35.74
N THR A 544 -26.81 16.88 -35.64
CA THR A 544 -27.61 16.16 -34.63
C THR A 544 -27.40 14.64 -34.70
N LYS A 545 -27.21 14.07 -35.90
CA LYS A 545 -26.94 12.64 -36.11
C LYS A 545 -25.55 12.25 -35.60
N GLU A 546 -24.52 13.03 -35.94
CA GLU A 546 -23.15 12.82 -35.44
C GLU A 546 -23.11 12.93 -33.91
N ARG A 547 -23.73 13.97 -33.33
CA ARG A 547 -23.82 14.19 -31.88
C ARG A 547 -24.48 13.04 -31.13
N LYS A 548 -25.57 12.47 -31.67
CA LYS A 548 -26.23 11.29 -31.09
C LYS A 548 -25.34 10.05 -31.17
N LYS A 549 -24.65 9.83 -32.30
CA LYS A 549 -23.75 8.69 -32.51
C LYS A 549 -22.49 8.76 -31.64
N SER A 550 -21.97 9.95 -31.40
CA SER A 550 -20.70 10.20 -30.69
C SER A 550 -20.82 10.34 -29.18
N ARG A 551 -22.05 10.26 -28.64
CA ARG A 551 -22.32 10.37 -27.20
C ARG A 551 -21.78 9.13 -26.46
N PHE A 552 -20.57 9.25 -25.92
CA PHE A 552 -19.98 8.25 -25.05
C PHE A 552 -20.65 8.24 -23.66
N GLY A 553 -20.68 7.06 -23.04
CA GLY A 553 -21.18 6.89 -21.68
C GLY A 553 -20.10 7.11 -20.61
N ASN A 554 -20.51 6.99 -19.34
CA ASN A 554 -19.63 7.22 -18.19
C ASN A 554 -18.40 6.33 -18.16
N ALA A 555 -18.45 5.09 -18.67
CA ALA A 555 -17.31 4.18 -18.68
C ALA A 555 -16.11 4.72 -19.47
N PHE A 556 -16.38 5.27 -20.67
CA PHE A 556 -15.34 5.87 -21.52
C PHE A 556 -14.75 7.11 -20.86
N HIS A 557 -15.61 8.04 -20.44
CA HIS A 557 -15.17 9.30 -19.87
C HIS A 557 -14.47 9.13 -18.51
N LEU A 558 -14.95 8.22 -17.65
CA LEU A 558 -14.27 7.94 -16.38
C LEU A 558 -12.89 7.33 -16.60
N CYS A 559 -12.75 6.39 -17.55
CA CYS A 559 -11.45 5.81 -17.91
C CYS A 559 -10.49 6.88 -18.46
N ARG A 560 -11.00 7.75 -19.37
CA ARG A 560 -10.27 8.90 -19.91
C ARG A 560 -9.76 9.83 -18.82
N GLU A 561 -10.60 10.20 -17.86
CA GLU A 561 -10.20 11.09 -16.76
C GLU A 561 -9.21 10.42 -15.78
N ILE A 562 -9.29 9.09 -15.59
CA ILE A 562 -8.29 8.34 -14.81
C ILE A 562 -6.92 8.39 -15.52
N LEU A 563 -6.91 8.20 -16.84
CA LEU A 563 -5.69 8.30 -17.64
C LEU A 563 -5.13 9.73 -17.65
N ARG A 564 -6.00 10.75 -17.70
CA ARG A 564 -5.59 12.16 -17.53
C ARG A 564 -4.87 12.38 -16.20
N LEU A 565 -5.45 11.93 -15.08
CA LEU A 565 -4.82 12.05 -13.76
C LEU A 565 -3.45 11.35 -13.75
N THR A 566 -3.38 10.16 -14.33
CA THR A 566 -2.15 9.37 -14.42
C THR A 566 -1.09 10.13 -15.23
N LYS A 567 -1.47 10.68 -16.38
CA LYS A 567 -0.58 11.47 -17.24
C LYS A 567 -0.05 12.71 -16.52
N LEU A 568 -0.87 13.45 -15.78
CA LEU A 568 -0.40 14.58 -14.98
C LEU A 568 0.69 14.19 -13.97
N VAL A 569 0.54 13.04 -13.32
CA VAL A 569 1.53 12.52 -12.36
C VAL A 569 2.81 12.06 -13.06
N VAL A 570 2.69 11.31 -14.16
CA VAL A 570 3.84 10.83 -14.94
C VAL A 570 4.61 12.01 -15.54
N ASP A 571 3.91 12.95 -16.17
CA ASP A 571 4.51 14.14 -16.79
C ASP A 571 5.26 15.01 -15.77
N ALA A 572 4.76 15.11 -14.54
CA ALA A 572 5.48 15.80 -13.47
C ALA A 572 6.83 15.14 -13.16
N ASN A 573 6.85 13.80 -13.09
CA ASN A 573 8.09 13.04 -12.90
C ASN A 573 9.00 13.14 -14.14
N VAL A 574 8.45 13.17 -15.35
CA VAL A 574 9.22 13.39 -16.59
C VAL A 574 9.92 14.75 -16.55
N GLN A 575 9.22 15.82 -16.17
CA GLN A 575 9.80 17.16 -16.06
C GLN A 575 10.92 17.23 -15.02
N PHE A 576 10.80 16.50 -13.91
CA PHE A 576 11.89 16.35 -12.92
C PHE A 576 13.10 15.64 -13.53
N ARG A 577 12.85 14.54 -14.25
CA ARG A 577 13.91 13.75 -14.90
C ARG A 577 14.60 14.45 -16.05
N LEU A 578 13.93 15.40 -16.72
CA LEU A 578 14.53 16.28 -17.73
C LEU A 578 15.37 17.42 -17.12
N GLY A 579 15.34 17.61 -15.80
CA GLY A 579 16.04 18.71 -15.15
C GLY A 579 15.30 20.05 -15.17
N ASN A 580 14.04 20.08 -15.63
CA ASN A 580 13.27 21.32 -15.78
C ASN A 580 12.64 21.83 -14.47
N VAL A 581 12.48 20.95 -13.49
CA VAL A 581 11.93 21.23 -12.15
C VAL A 581 12.72 20.45 -11.12
N ASP A 582 12.93 21.05 -9.95
CA ASP A 582 13.64 20.40 -8.86
C ASP A 582 12.77 19.41 -8.07
N ALA A 583 13.39 18.65 -7.15
CA ALA A 583 12.70 17.64 -6.36
C ALA A 583 11.61 18.24 -5.43
N PHE A 584 11.84 19.45 -4.89
CA PHE A 584 10.87 20.13 -4.02
C PHE A 584 9.63 20.62 -4.80
N GLN A 585 9.82 21.13 -6.02
CA GLN A 585 8.77 21.51 -6.95
C GLN A 585 8.01 20.30 -7.45
N LEU A 586 8.68 19.16 -7.69
CA LEU A 586 8.02 17.89 -7.97
C LEU A 586 7.11 17.48 -6.80
N ALA A 587 7.63 17.52 -5.56
CA ALA A 587 6.85 17.16 -4.38
C ALA A 587 5.63 18.08 -4.17
N ASP A 588 5.78 19.41 -4.28
CA ASP A 588 4.66 20.36 -4.24
C ASP A 588 3.70 20.14 -5.42
N GLY A 589 4.23 19.82 -6.60
CA GLY A 589 3.44 19.51 -7.79
C GLY A 589 2.56 18.28 -7.62
N LEU A 590 3.13 17.18 -7.13
CA LEU A 590 2.39 15.95 -6.81
C LEU A 590 1.36 16.20 -5.71
N HIS A 591 1.75 16.90 -4.64
CA HIS A 591 0.81 17.30 -3.59
C HIS A 591 -0.35 18.12 -4.18
N TYR A 592 -0.06 19.09 -5.04
CA TYR A 592 -1.07 19.91 -5.69
C TYR A 592 -2.01 19.08 -6.56
N ILE A 593 -1.48 18.14 -7.37
CA ILE A 593 -2.28 17.23 -8.20
C ILE A 593 -3.29 16.46 -7.34
N PHE A 594 -2.82 15.79 -6.28
CA PHE A 594 -3.69 14.96 -5.44
C PHE A 594 -4.69 15.78 -4.60
N SER A 595 -4.36 17.01 -4.22
CA SER A 595 -5.29 17.92 -3.53
C SER A 595 -6.25 18.67 -4.47
N HIS A 596 -6.02 18.65 -5.78
CA HIS A 596 -6.81 19.40 -6.78
C HIS A 596 -7.33 18.53 -7.92
N VAL A 597 -7.51 17.21 -7.70
CA VAL A 597 -8.07 16.29 -8.70
C VAL A 597 -9.39 16.79 -9.29
N GLY A 598 -10.27 17.38 -8.48
CA GLY A 598 -11.55 17.93 -8.95
C GLY A 598 -11.43 19.16 -9.87
N GLN A 599 -10.30 19.86 -9.86
CA GLN A 599 -10.04 21.03 -10.69
C GLN A 599 -9.22 20.67 -11.94
N LEU A 600 -8.20 19.82 -11.78
CA LEU A 600 -7.32 19.40 -12.87
C LEU A 600 -7.97 18.33 -13.77
N THR A 601 -8.97 17.62 -13.25
CA THR A 601 -9.73 16.62 -14.00
C THR A 601 -11.23 16.93 -13.94
N GLY A 602 -12.03 16.15 -14.66
CA GLY A 602 -13.49 16.18 -14.64
C GLY A 602 -14.13 14.92 -14.06
N MET A 603 -13.40 14.07 -13.33
CA MET A 603 -13.87 12.74 -12.91
C MET A 603 -15.23 12.76 -12.17
N TYR A 604 -15.46 13.79 -11.36
CA TYR A 604 -16.69 13.95 -10.56
C TYR A 604 -17.96 14.09 -11.43
N ARG A 605 -17.83 14.56 -12.68
CA ARG A 605 -18.96 14.68 -13.63
C ARG A 605 -19.47 13.31 -14.07
N TYR A 606 -18.59 12.30 -14.10
CA TYR A 606 -18.91 10.94 -14.56
C TYR A 606 -19.11 9.95 -13.41
N LYS A 607 -18.65 10.30 -12.20
CA LYS A 607 -18.92 9.57 -10.95
C LYS A 607 -18.90 10.50 -9.74
N TYR A 608 -20.06 11.07 -9.41
CA TYR A 608 -20.17 12.10 -8.35
C TYR A 608 -19.79 11.63 -6.94
N ARG A 609 -19.86 10.32 -6.65
CA ARG A 609 -19.42 9.76 -5.36
C ARG A 609 -17.95 10.10 -5.04
N LEU A 610 -17.14 10.41 -6.06
CA LEU A 610 -15.75 10.87 -5.91
C LEU A 610 -15.62 12.17 -5.10
N MET A 611 -16.68 12.97 -4.97
CA MET A 611 -16.68 14.14 -4.09
C MET A 611 -16.34 13.79 -2.64
N ARG A 612 -16.53 12.53 -2.21
CA ARG A 612 -16.04 12.06 -0.90
C ARG A 612 -14.51 12.15 -0.81
N GLN A 613 -13.80 11.64 -1.82
CA GLN A 613 -12.33 11.69 -1.89
C GLN A 613 -11.83 13.13 -2.08
N ILE A 614 -12.45 13.91 -2.98
CA ILE A 614 -12.03 15.31 -3.22
C ILE A 614 -12.15 16.14 -1.93
N ARG A 615 -13.22 15.97 -1.14
CA ARG A 615 -13.34 16.65 0.15
C ARG A 615 -12.30 16.16 1.16
N MET A 616 -12.06 14.85 1.23
CA MET A 616 -11.05 14.27 2.11
C MET A 616 -9.61 14.70 1.77
N CYS A 617 -9.30 15.02 0.51
CA CYS A 617 -7.98 15.55 0.14
C CYS A 617 -7.84 17.07 0.38
N LYS A 618 -8.96 17.76 0.66
CA LYS A 618 -8.99 19.19 1.01
C LYS A 618 -8.97 19.42 2.51
N ASP A 619 -9.65 18.53 3.24
CA ASP A 619 -9.54 18.41 4.70
C ASP A 619 -8.17 17.83 5.05
#